data_AF-B0WY64-F1
#
_entry.id   AF-B0WY64-F1
#
_cell.length_a   1.000
_cell.length_b   1.000
_cell.length_c   1.000
_cell.angle_alpha   90.00
_cell.angle_beta   90.00
_cell.angle_gamma   90.00
#
_symmetry.space_group_name_H-M   'P 1'
#
loop_
_entity.id
_entity.type
_entity.pdbx_description
1 polymer ?
#
loop_
_entity_poly.entity_id
_entity_poly.type
_entity_poly.pdbx_seq_one_letter_code
_entity_poly.pdbx_strand_id
1 'polypeptide(L)'
;MDVLVDYIRYKCHLLAGERNPAVLLAECNQLVSSLYIIFDGDAEFVTLTLLKMDPVAGGGAVALMYPVFEQILTRQPPSTGPGPGPKVVATSIMDYVRLLLCYKKWKAMVPARRDKEAINALAIKILPVRCPPVRTKQDLPFVRMLPRLSSTAVKGHADETRFLLAKDLMEIEQLCAIFFREYEKRFQLQQPQPKLVRGERCIAK
;
A
#
# COMPACT_ATOMS: atom_id res chain seq x y z
N MET A 1 4.91 -13.38 -0.70
CA MET A 1 4.87 -12.12 0.09
C MET A 1 5.23 -12.37 1.55
N ASP A 2 4.67 -13.37 2.24
CA ASP A 2 4.90 -13.54 3.70
C ASP A 2 6.36 -13.77 4.08
N VAL A 3 7.13 -14.51 3.27
CA VAL A 3 8.59 -14.66 3.45
C VAL A 3 9.33 -13.30 3.43
N LEU A 4 8.90 -12.35 2.59
CA LEU A 4 9.51 -11.02 2.52
C LEU A 4 9.16 -10.19 3.75
N VAL A 5 7.93 -10.32 4.26
CA VAL A 5 7.50 -9.69 5.50
C VAL A 5 8.35 -10.18 6.66
N ASP A 6 8.58 -11.50 6.75
CA ASP A 6 9.42 -12.09 7.78
C ASP A 6 10.88 -11.64 7.67
N TYR A 7 11.41 -11.54 6.45
CA TYR A 7 12.75 -11.02 6.20
C TYR A 7 12.89 -9.55 6.64
N ILE A 8 11.93 -8.69 6.30
CA ILE A 8 11.94 -7.28 6.74
C ILE A 8 11.82 -7.21 8.26
N ARG A 9 10.97 -8.03 8.88
CA ARG A 9 10.83 -8.09 10.34
C ARG A 9 12.16 -8.50 11.01
N TYR A 10 12.84 -9.50 10.45
CA TYR A 10 14.16 -9.92 10.89
C TYR A 10 15.18 -8.78 10.80
N LYS A 11 15.23 -8.06 9.67
CA LYS A 11 16.12 -6.89 9.49
C LYS A 11 15.82 -5.77 10.49
N CYS A 12 14.54 -5.48 10.73
CA CYS A 12 14.14 -4.51 11.75
C CYS A 12 14.58 -4.92 13.16
N HIS A 13 14.50 -6.21 13.49
CA HIS A 13 14.95 -6.74 14.76
C HIS A 13 16.48 -6.66 14.90
N LEU A 14 17.22 -7.07 13.87
CA LEU A 14 18.68 -7.03 13.84
C LEU A 14 19.23 -5.61 14.03
N LEU A 15 18.52 -4.61 13.50
CA LEU A 15 18.92 -3.19 13.53
C LEU A 15 18.22 -2.40 14.64
N ALA A 16 17.55 -3.05 15.59
CA ALA A 16 16.71 -2.39 16.59
C ALA A 16 17.46 -1.35 17.46
N GLY A 17 18.78 -1.52 17.64
CA GLY A 17 19.65 -0.62 18.38
C GLY A 17 20.60 0.22 17.52
N GLU A 18 20.58 0.05 16.20
CA GLU A 18 21.47 0.76 15.29
C GLU A 18 21.09 2.25 15.23
N ARG A 19 22.09 3.12 15.34
CA ARG A 19 21.93 4.58 15.33
C ARG A 19 22.72 5.24 14.21
N ASN A 20 23.58 4.50 13.51
CA ASN A 20 24.36 5.01 12.40
C ASN A 20 23.45 5.23 11.17
N PRO A 21 23.24 6.49 10.75
CA PRO A 21 22.34 6.79 9.65
C PRO A 21 22.83 6.21 8.32
N ALA A 22 24.15 6.05 8.12
CA ALA A 22 24.69 5.48 6.89
C ALA A 22 24.34 3.99 6.74
N VAL A 23 24.37 3.24 7.85
CA VAL A 23 23.99 1.81 7.87
C VAL A 23 22.50 1.65 7.61
N LEU A 24 21.67 2.42 8.32
CA LEU A 24 20.21 2.39 8.14
C LEU A 24 19.79 2.78 6.73
N LEU A 25 20.46 3.78 6.12
CA LEU A 25 20.19 4.19 4.75
C LEU A 25 20.63 3.12 3.73
N ALA A 26 21.80 2.49 3.93
CA ALA A 26 22.26 1.41 3.07
C ALA A 26 21.29 0.22 3.10
N GLU A 27 20.83 -0.17 4.29
CA GLU A 27 19.87 -1.24 4.49
C GLU A 27 18.48 -0.88 3.92
N CYS A 28 18.03 0.36 4.09
CA CYS A 28 16.82 0.86 3.43
C CYS A 28 16.93 0.74 1.90
N ASN A 29 18.01 1.23 1.30
CA ASN A 29 18.23 1.18 -0.14
C ASN A 29 18.29 -0.27 -0.65
N GLN A 30 18.94 -1.16 0.11
CA GLN A 30 19.00 -2.58 -0.21
C GLN A 30 17.61 -3.24 -0.15
N LEU A 31 16.83 -2.97 0.91
CA LEU A 31 15.46 -3.49 1.04
C LEU A 31 14.56 -3.02 -0.11
N VAL A 32 14.54 -1.71 -0.37
CA VAL A 32 13.74 -1.14 -1.46
C VAL A 32 14.17 -1.74 -2.79
N SER A 33 15.46 -1.78 -3.09
CA SER A 33 15.96 -2.37 -4.34
C SER A 33 15.59 -3.84 -4.48
N SER A 34 15.73 -4.62 -3.41
CA SER A 34 15.40 -6.05 -3.41
C SER A 34 13.92 -6.28 -3.67
N LEU A 35 13.04 -5.50 -3.03
CA LEU A 35 11.59 -5.60 -3.24
C LEU A 35 11.23 -5.33 -4.70
N TYR A 36 11.76 -4.26 -5.29
CA TYR A 36 11.50 -3.95 -6.69
C TYR A 36 12.13 -4.95 -7.66
N ILE A 37 13.28 -5.55 -7.36
CA ILE A 37 13.86 -6.62 -8.18
C ILE A 37 12.98 -7.88 -8.14
N ILE A 38 12.57 -8.30 -6.94
CA ILE A 38 11.77 -9.51 -6.73
C ILE A 38 10.41 -9.42 -7.43
N PHE A 39 9.83 -8.21 -7.45
CA PHE A 39 8.54 -7.94 -8.08
C PHE A 39 8.67 -7.33 -9.48
N ASP A 40 9.84 -7.40 -10.12
CA ASP A 40 10.06 -6.91 -11.49
C ASP A 40 9.57 -5.47 -11.74
N GLY A 41 9.82 -4.59 -10.78
CA GLY A 41 9.40 -3.19 -10.83
C GLY A 41 7.95 -2.93 -10.40
N ASP A 42 7.15 -3.97 -10.12
CA ASP A 42 5.73 -3.82 -9.82
C ASP A 42 5.47 -3.23 -8.43
N ALA A 43 5.04 -1.96 -8.42
CA ALA A 43 4.72 -1.21 -7.21
C ALA A 43 3.51 -1.79 -6.45
N GLU A 44 2.63 -2.54 -7.10
CA GLU A 44 1.49 -3.19 -6.44
C GLU A 44 2.00 -4.18 -5.40
N PHE A 45 2.80 -5.18 -5.78
CA PHE A 45 3.31 -6.19 -4.86
C PHE A 45 4.27 -5.62 -3.80
N VAL A 46 5.05 -4.60 -4.15
CA VAL A 46 5.91 -3.89 -3.19
C VAL A 46 5.08 -3.28 -2.06
N THR A 47 4.02 -2.53 -2.40
CA THR A 47 3.16 -1.89 -1.39
C THR A 47 2.23 -2.88 -0.67
N LEU A 48 1.81 -3.98 -1.31
CA LEU A 48 1.13 -5.08 -0.63
C LEU A 48 2.03 -5.70 0.44
N THR A 49 3.33 -5.81 0.16
CA THR A 49 4.31 -6.27 1.16
C THR A 49 4.38 -5.30 2.35
N LEU A 50 4.40 -3.99 2.11
CA LEU A 50 4.33 -2.98 3.18
C LEU A 50 3.03 -3.07 3.98
N LEU A 51 1.89 -3.32 3.33
CA LEU A 51 0.60 -3.49 4.01
C LEU A 51 0.52 -4.76 4.86
N LYS A 52 1.31 -5.81 4.56
CA LYS A 52 1.38 -7.01 5.39
C LYS A 52 2.28 -6.88 6.62
N MET A 53 3.19 -5.90 6.65
CA MET A 53 4.08 -5.69 7.80
C MET A 53 3.30 -5.36 9.07
N ASP A 54 3.43 -6.07 10.19
CA ASP A 54 2.77 -5.59 11.41
C ASP A 54 3.38 -4.26 11.89
N PRO A 55 2.62 -3.38 12.57
CA PRO A 55 3.23 -2.24 13.25
C PRO A 55 4.21 -2.78 14.30
N VAL A 56 5.50 -2.74 13.97
CA VAL A 56 6.55 -3.29 14.83
C VAL A 56 6.70 -2.36 16.03
N ALA A 57 6.43 -2.87 17.23
CA ALA A 57 6.68 -2.15 18.46
C ALA A 57 8.20 -2.03 18.69
N GLY A 58 8.76 -0.83 18.57
CA GLY A 58 10.15 -0.54 18.94
C GLY A 58 10.83 0.53 18.09
N GLY A 59 11.73 1.31 18.70
CA GLY A 59 12.37 2.47 18.07
C GLY A 59 13.22 2.16 16.82
N GLY A 60 13.97 1.05 16.80
CA GLY A 60 14.82 0.73 15.64
C GLY A 60 14.07 0.17 14.43
N ALA A 61 12.88 -0.43 14.63
CA ALA A 61 12.01 -0.77 13.50
C ALA A 61 11.48 0.49 12.81
N VAL A 62 11.14 1.53 13.58
CA VAL A 62 10.75 2.84 13.03
C VAL A 62 11.90 3.47 12.24
N ALA A 63 13.14 3.42 12.76
CA ALA A 63 14.30 4.05 12.14
C ALA A 63 14.61 3.50 10.74
N LEU A 64 14.46 2.19 10.53
CA LEU A 64 14.62 1.56 9.21
C LEU A 64 13.36 1.69 8.34
N MET A 65 12.18 1.47 8.92
CA MET A 65 10.95 1.42 8.14
C MET A 65 10.48 2.80 7.68
N TYR A 66 10.77 3.87 8.42
CA TYR A 66 10.40 5.22 8.02
C TYR A 66 10.92 5.57 6.61
N PRO A 67 12.24 5.50 6.33
CA PRO A 67 12.75 5.79 4.99
C PRO A 67 12.30 4.74 3.96
N VAL A 68 12.04 3.49 4.34
CA VAL A 68 11.49 2.47 3.42
C VAL A 68 10.09 2.85 2.93
N PHE A 69 9.18 3.22 3.84
CA PHE A 69 7.86 3.72 3.48
C PHE A 69 7.95 4.99 2.65
N GLU A 70 8.80 5.94 3.04
CA GLU A 70 9.00 7.19 2.31
C GLU A 70 9.47 6.93 0.88
N GLN A 71 10.54 6.15 0.69
CA GLN A 71 11.08 5.88 -0.64
C GLN A 71 10.07 5.15 -1.52
N ILE A 72 9.38 4.12 -1.02
CA ILE A 72 8.42 3.35 -1.81
C ILE A 72 7.21 4.20 -2.19
N LEU A 73 6.64 4.97 -1.26
CA LEU A 73 5.42 5.75 -1.50
C LEU A 73 5.68 7.03 -2.29
N THR A 74 6.91 7.52 -2.31
CA THR A 74 7.32 8.65 -3.17
C THR A 74 7.85 8.22 -4.51
N ARG A 75 8.23 6.94 -4.68
CA ARG A 75 8.70 6.40 -5.96
C ARG A 75 7.57 6.47 -6.97
N GLN A 76 7.77 7.32 -7.96
CA GLN A 76 6.86 7.44 -9.08
C GLN A 76 7.25 6.39 -10.13
N PRO A 77 6.30 5.58 -10.64
CA PRO A 77 6.59 4.81 -11.83
C PRO A 77 6.92 5.78 -12.97
N PRO A 78 7.87 5.46 -13.86
CA PRO A 78 8.16 6.30 -15.01
C PRO A 78 6.89 6.48 -15.84
N SER A 79 6.40 7.72 -15.92
CA SER A 79 5.19 8.05 -16.67
C SER A 79 5.45 7.97 -18.17
N THR A 80 4.82 7.04 -18.87
CA THR A 80 4.85 6.91 -20.35
C THR A 80 3.89 7.89 -21.06
N GLY A 81 3.72 9.11 -20.55
CA GLY A 81 2.80 10.11 -21.10
C GLY A 81 3.42 11.52 -21.19
N PRO A 82 3.20 12.27 -22.28
CA PRO A 82 3.70 13.63 -22.42
C PRO A 82 2.79 14.59 -21.63
N GLY A 83 3.15 14.85 -20.36
CA GLY A 83 2.49 15.85 -19.53
C GLY A 83 3.43 16.36 -18.44
N PRO A 84 3.44 17.67 -18.12
CA PRO A 84 4.34 18.22 -17.13
C PRO A 84 3.83 17.88 -15.72
N GLY A 85 4.41 16.84 -15.11
CA GLY A 85 4.32 16.59 -13.68
C GLY A 85 4.31 15.10 -13.31
N PRO A 86 5.15 14.66 -12.36
CA PRO A 86 5.12 13.29 -11.87
C PRO A 86 3.88 13.12 -10.97
N LYS A 87 2.86 12.42 -11.48
CA LYS A 87 1.70 11.97 -10.70
C LYS A 87 1.63 10.44 -10.72
N VAL A 88 1.84 9.80 -9.56
CA VAL A 88 1.35 8.46 -9.28
C VAL A 88 -0.16 8.58 -9.22
N VAL A 89 -0.83 8.53 -10.38
CA VAL A 89 -2.28 8.51 -10.39
C VAL A 89 -2.64 7.11 -9.94
N ALA A 90 -3.08 6.94 -8.69
CA ALA A 90 -3.85 5.76 -8.31
C ALA A 90 -4.99 5.65 -9.34
N THR A 91 -4.84 4.76 -10.32
CA THR A 91 -5.70 4.75 -11.51
C THR A 91 -7.05 4.09 -11.21
N SER A 92 -7.09 3.30 -10.15
CA SER A 92 -8.26 2.62 -9.63
C SER A 92 -8.52 2.97 -8.16
N ILE A 93 -9.76 2.76 -7.73
CA ILE A 93 -10.14 2.85 -6.30
C ILE A 93 -9.33 1.88 -5.44
N MET A 94 -9.01 0.69 -5.95
CA MET A 94 -8.23 -0.32 -5.24
C MET A 94 -6.81 0.19 -4.96
N ASP A 95 -6.16 0.78 -5.96
CA ASP A 95 -4.83 1.41 -5.79
C ASP A 95 -4.89 2.56 -4.79
N TYR A 96 -5.95 3.37 -4.87
CA TYR A 96 -6.14 4.49 -3.97
C TYR A 96 -6.26 4.02 -2.52
N VAL A 97 -7.13 3.03 -2.26
CA VAL A 97 -7.28 2.44 -0.93
C VAL A 97 -5.99 1.75 -0.47
N ARG A 98 -5.29 1.02 -1.34
CA ARG A 98 -3.99 0.40 -1.03
C ARG A 98 -2.97 1.42 -0.54
N LEU A 99 -2.79 2.51 -1.30
CA LEU A 99 -1.85 3.58 -0.93
C LEU A 99 -2.29 4.33 0.32
N LEU A 100 -3.59 4.62 0.46
CA LEU A 100 -4.14 5.26 1.66
C LEU A 100 -3.86 4.42 2.92
N LEU A 101 -4.05 3.10 2.84
CA LEU A 101 -3.73 2.18 3.93
C LEU A 101 -2.22 2.17 4.23
N CYS A 102 -1.34 2.26 3.21
CA CYS A 102 0.11 2.33 3.43
C CYS A 102 0.48 3.57 4.24
N TYR A 103 -0.07 4.74 3.87
CA TYR A 103 0.16 5.98 4.62
C TYR A 103 -0.41 5.92 6.03
N LYS A 104 -1.62 5.38 6.22
CA LYS A 104 -2.21 5.22 7.56
C LYS A 104 -1.35 4.29 8.42
N LYS A 105 -0.83 3.23 7.84
CA LYS A 105 0.03 2.25 8.51
C LYS A 105 1.39 2.82 8.89
N TRP A 106 2.02 3.57 7.98
CA TRP A 106 3.24 4.32 8.27
C TRP A 106 3.03 5.33 9.42
N LYS A 107 1.91 6.05 9.39
CA LYS A 107 1.52 7.01 10.44
C LYS A 107 1.26 6.34 11.79
N ALA A 108 0.73 5.12 11.82
CA ALA A 108 0.50 4.35 13.05
C ALA A 108 1.83 3.88 13.68
N MET A 109 2.85 3.64 12.85
CA MET A 109 4.17 3.18 13.30
C MET A 109 4.99 4.29 13.97
N VAL A 110 4.83 5.55 13.57
CA VAL A 110 5.62 6.66 14.13
C VAL A 110 5.00 7.21 15.42
N PRO A 111 5.77 7.41 16.50
CA PRO A 111 5.23 7.97 17.74
C PRO A 111 5.08 9.50 17.67
N ALA A 112 6.01 10.20 17.02
CA ALA A 112 6.11 11.65 17.07
C ALA A 112 5.05 12.34 16.20
N ARG A 113 4.43 13.40 16.75
CA ARG A 113 3.41 14.19 16.05
C ARG A 113 3.94 14.84 14.76
N ARG A 114 5.17 15.36 14.80
CA ARG A 114 5.83 16.01 13.65
C ARG A 114 5.94 15.06 12.46
N ASP A 115 6.33 13.82 12.71
CA ASP A 115 6.46 12.78 11.68
C ASP A 115 5.09 12.44 11.09
N LYS A 116 4.06 12.34 11.93
CA LYS A 116 2.67 12.14 11.45
C LYS A 116 2.20 13.28 10.55
N GLU A 117 2.56 14.52 10.87
CA GLU A 117 2.24 15.70 10.05
C GLU A 117 2.99 15.69 8.72
N ALA A 118 4.28 15.33 8.72
CA ALA A 118 5.08 15.18 7.50
C ALA A 118 4.51 14.09 6.57
N ILE A 119 4.13 12.93 7.12
CA ILE A 119 3.48 11.84 6.38
C ILE A 119 2.16 12.31 5.75
N ASN A 120 1.33 13.07 6.49
CA ASN A 120 0.08 13.61 5.93
C ASN A 120 0.37 14.60 4.78
N ALA A 121 1.33 15.51 4.96
CA ALA A 121 1.70 16.48 3.93
C ALA A 121 2.19 15.78 2.65
N LEU A 122 2.98 14.71 2.81
CA LEU A 122 3.46 13.90 1.70
C LEU A 122 2.30 13.19 0.98
N ALA A 123 1.39 12.59 1.73
CA ALA A 123 0.24 11.92 1.15
C ALA A 123 -0.70 12.89 0.41
N ILE A 124 -0.92 14.10 0.93
CA ILE A 124 -1.67 15.18 0.24
C ILE A 124 -1.01 15.54 -1.09
N LYS A 125 0.33 15.54 -1.14
CA LYS A 125 1.10 15.87 -2.34
C LYS A 125 1.04 14.77 -3.41
N ILE A 126 1.06 13.50 -2.99
CA ILE A 126 1.21 12.35 -3.90
C ILE A 126 -0.13 11.76 -4.32
N LEU A 127 -1.08 11.59 -3.38
CA LEU A 127 -2.37 10.97 -3.69
C LEU A 127 -3.26 11.90 -4.51
N PRO A 128 -4.13 11.35 -5.37
CA PRO A 128 -5.17 12.13 -6.00
C PRO A 128 -6.02 12.90 -4.97
N VAL A 129 -6.27 14.18 -5.25
CA VAL A 129 -7.15 15.04 -4.43
C VAL A 129 -8.58 14.47 -4.36
N ARG A 130 -8.98 13.72 -5.38
CA ARG A 130 -10.28 13.06 -5.49
C ARG A 130 -10.14 11.56 -5.65
N CYS A 131 -11.07 10.85 -5.02
CA CYS A 131 -11.14 9.42 -4.96
C CYS A 131 -11.47 8.94 -6.37
N PRO A 132 -10.70 7.98 -6.91
CA PRO A 132 -11.01 7.45 -8.24
C PRO A 132 -12.44 6.91 -8.31
N PRO A 133 -13.14 7.11 -9.43
CA PRO A 133 -14.52 6.68 -9.56
C PRO A 133 -14.64 5.15 -9.51
N VAL A 134 -15.77 4.68 -8.99
CA VAL A 134 -16.18 3.27 -9.09
C VAL A 134 -16.47 2.95 -10.55
N ARG A 135 -15.75 1.98 -11.11
CA ARG A 135 -15.94 1.54 -12.50
C ARG A 135 -16.72 0.24 -12.57
N THR A 136 -16.55 -0.63 -11.59
CA THR A 136 -17.11 -1.97 -11.57
C THR A 136 -17.76 -2.31 -10.23
N LYS A 137 -18.58 -3.36 -10.20
CA LYS A 137 -19.14 -3.86 -8.92
C LYS A 137 -18.05 -4.39 -7.97
N GLN A 138 -16.89 -4.79 -8.49
CA GLN A 138 -15.75 -5.26 -7.69
C GLN A 138 -15.04 -4.12 -6.93
N ASP A 139 -15.32 -2.87 -7.29
CA ASP A 139 -14.77 -1.69 -6.62
C ASP A 139 -15.55 -1.31 -5.35
N LEU A 140 -16.80 -1.77 -5.23
CA LEU A 140 -17.70 -1.43 -4.12
C LEU A 140 -17.15 -1.81 -2.73
N PRO A 141 -16.51 -2.97 -2.52
CA PRO A 141 -15.92 -3.29 -1.23
C PRO A 141 -14.86 -2.27 -0.80
N PHE A 142 -14.00 -1.82 -1.73
CA PHE A 142 -12.95 -0.85 -1.43
C PHE A 142 -13.51 0.53 -1.08
N VAL A 143 -14.55 1.00 -1.78
CA VAL A 143 -15.23 2.25 -1.41
C VAL A 143 -15.84 2.18 -0.02
N ARG A 144 -16.43 1.03 0.35
CA ARG A 144 -17.04 0.84 1.68
C ARG A 144 -16.03 0.86 2.82
N MET A 145 -14.74 0.67 2.52
CA MET A 145 -13.68 0.81 3.51
C MET A 145 -13.36 2.28 3.82
N LEU A 146 -13.75 3.21 2.94
CA LEU A 146 -13.54 4.64 3.17
C LEU A 146 -14.62 5.17 4.14
N PRO A 147 -14.28 6.11 5.04
CA PRO A 147 -15.25 6.75 5.90
C PRO A 147 -16.28 7.50 5.06
N ARG A 148 -17.53 7.52 5.51
CA ARG A 148 -18.56 8.36 4.90
C ARG A 148 -18.30 9.81 5.28
N LEU A 149 -17.93 10.66 4.32
CA LEU A 149 -17.88 12.10 4.55
C LEU A 149 -19.30 12.63 4.76
N SER A 150 -19.51 13.51 5.74
CA SER A 150 -20.81 14.15 5.95
C SER A 150 -21.20 15.01 4.75
N SER A 151 -22.49 15.08 4.45
CA SER A 151 -23.04 15.90 3.34
C SER A 151 -22.68 17.39 3.43
N THR A 152 -22.34 17.88 4.62
CA THR A 152 -21.84 19.25 4.85
C THR A 152 -20.41 19.47 4.38
N ALA A 153 -19.57 18.42 4.34
CA ALA A 153 -18.22 18.48 3.77
C ALA A 153 -18.22 18.49 2.23
N VAL A 154 -19.33 18.06 1.60
CA VAL A 154 -19.49 17.97 0.14
C VAL A 154 -19.51 19.35 -0.55
N LYS A 155 -19.75 20.44 0.21
CA LYS A 155 -19.66 21.81 -0.34
C LYS A 155 -18.23 22.25 -0.68
N GLY A 156 -17.20 21.51 -0.27
CA GLY A 156 -15.82 21.70 -0.73
C GLY A 156 -15.23 20.37 -1.17
N HIS A 157 -15.08 20.18 -2.48
CA HIS A 157 -14.57 18.95 -3.12
C HIS A 157 -13.06 18.70 -2.90
N ALA A 158 -12.51 19.12 -1.74
CA ALA A 158 -11.09 19.34 -1.53
C ALA A 158 -10.48 18.57 -0.36
N ASP A 159 -11.25 17.76 0.37
CA ASP A 159 -10.81 17.30 1.70
C ASP A 159 -10.91 15.80 1.94
N GLU A 160 -10.68 15.00 0.90
CA GLU A 160 -10.56 13.54 1.02
C GLU A 160 -9.27 13.10 1.71
N THR A 161 -8.28 13.99 1.80
CA THR A 161 -7.11 13.83 2.67
C THR A 161 -7.50 13.74 4.14
N ARG A 162 -8.74 14.12 4.52
CA ARG A 162 -9.34 13.80 5.82
C ARG A 162 -9.40 12.31 6.09
N PHE A 163 -9.39 11.43 5.09
CA PHE A 163 -9.37 9.99 5.33
C PHE A 163 -8.10 9.54 6.08
N LEU A 164 -6.95 10.18 5.86
CA LEU A 164 -5.72 9.92 6.63
C LEU A 164 -5.78 10.47 8.06
N LEU A 165 -6.62 11.48 8.28
CA LEU A 165 -6.80 12.17 9.55
C LEU A 165 -7.97 11.59 10.35
N ALA A 166 -8.87 10.86 9.69
CA ALA A 166 -10.04 10.25 10.28
C ALA A 166 -9.59 9.18 11.28
N LYS A 167 -9.87 9.46 12.56
CA LYS A 167 -9.87 8.44 13.61
C LYS A 167 -10.92 7.35 13.32
N ASP A 168 -11.87 7.64 12.42
CA ASP A 168 -13.07 6.86 12.11
C ASP A 168 -12.86 5.75 11.08
N LEU A 169 -11.70 5.72 10.40
CA LEU A 169 -11.27 4.50 9.72
C LEU A 169 -11.02 3.46 10.82
N MET A 170 -11.70 2.31 10.78
CA MET A 170 -11.53 1.17 11.71
C MET A 170 -10.05 0.86 12.01
N GLU A 171 -9.78 0.08 13.07
CA GLU A 171 -8.43 -0.43 13.40
C GLU A 171 -7.71 -0.88 12.12
N ILE A 172 -6.48 -0.39 11.90
CA ILE A 172 -5.78 -0.49 10.62
C ILE A 172 -5.61 -1.95 10.17
N GLU A 173 -5.47 -2.87 11.12
CA GLU A 173 -5.41 -4.31 10.94
C GLU A 173 -6.70 -4.87 10.33
N GLN A 174 -7.86 -4.43 10.81
CA GLN A 174 -9.15 -4.86 10.27
C GLN A 174 -9.33 -4.39 8.83
N LEU A 175 -8.92 -3.15 8.53
CA LEU A 175 -8.96 -2.62 7.17
C LEU A 175 -8.00 -3.39 6.27
N CYS A 176 -6.78 -3.68 6.71
CA CYS A 176 -5.84 -4.50 5.95
C CYS A 176 -6.42 -5.89 5.68
N ALA A 177 -7.05 -6.53 6.67
CA ALA A 177 -7.68 -7.84 6.50
C ALA A 177 -8.85 -7.83 5.51
N ILE A 178 -9.68 -6.78 5.51
CA ILE A 178 -10.73 -6.60 4.51
C ILE A 178 -10.12 -6.38 3.13
N PHE A 179 -9.10 -5.50 3.03
CA PHE A 179 -8.42 -5.21 1.78
C PHE A 179 -7.86 -6.49 1.15
N PHE A 180 -7.08 -7.28 1.89
CA PHE A 180 -6.46 -8.50 1.38
C PHE A 180 -7.51 -9.54 0.95
N ARG A 181 -8.58 -9.71 1.71
CA ARG A 181 -9.68 -10.62 1.36
C ARG A 181 -10.32 -10.26 0.01
N GLU A 182 -10.60 -8.97 -0.22
CA GLU A 182 -11.24 -8.51 -1.45
C GLU A 182 -10.24 -8.46 -2.62
N TYR A 183 -8.98 -8.16 -2.34
CA TYR A 183 -7.87 -8.23 -3.29
C TYR A 183 -7.68 -9.65 -3.82
N GLU A 184 -7.61 -10.65 -2.94
CA GLU A 184 -7.45 -12.07 -3.32
C GLU A 184 -8.62 -12.57 -4.16
N LYS A 185 -9.87 -12.22 -3.80
CA LYS A 185 -11.04 -12.56 -4.62
C LYS A 185 -10.92 -11.99 -6.03
N ARG A 186 -10.50 -10.73 -6.17
CA ARG A 186 -10.32 -10.09 -7.48
C ARG A 186 -9.20 -10.75 -8.27
N PHE A 187 -8.08 -11.07 -7.62
CA PHE A 187 -6.94 -11.74 -8.26
C PHE A 187 -7.29 -13.15 -8.74
N GLN A 188 -8.03 -13.93 -7.94
CA GLN A 188 -8.51 -15.25 -8.32
C GLN A 188 -9.49 -15.22 -9.51
N LEU A 189 -10.34 -14.19 -9.58
CA LEU A 189 -11.25 -14.00 -10.71
C LEU A 189 -10.54 -13.59 -12.02
N GLN A 190 -9.33 -13.02 -11.92
CA GLN A 190 -8.52 -12.63 -13.08
C GLN A 190 -7.60 -13.76 -13.58
N GLN A 191 -7.39 -14.81 -12.78
CA GLN A 191 -6.66 -16.00 -13.22
C GLN A 191 -7.52 -16.76 -14.26
N PRO A 192 -7.03 -17.00 -15.48
CA PRO A 192 -7.74 -17.86 -16.42
C PRO A 192 -7.88 -19.24 -15.78
N GLN A 193 -9.13 -19.68 -15.53
CA GLN A 193 -9.36 -21.02 -15.02
C GLN A 193 -8.70 -22.03 -15.97
N PRO A 194 -7.91 -23.00 -15.46
CA PRO A 194 -7.42 -24.07 -16.29
C PRO A 194 -8.64 -24.80 -16.86
N LYS A 195 -8.84 -24.67 -18.18
CA LYS A 195 -9.87 -25.44 -18.88
C LYS A 195 -9.54 -26.90 -18.64
N LEU A 196 -10.34 -27.57 -17.82
CA LEU A 196 -10.27 -29.00 -17.64
C LEU A 196 -10.53 -29.62 -19.03
N VAL A 197 -9.47 -30.00 -19.73
CA VAL A 197 -9.57 -30.74 -20.99
C VAL A 197 -10.20 -32.07 -20.61
N ARG A 198 -11.51 -32.17 -20.87
CA ARG A 198 -12.30 -33.39 -20.66
C ARG A 198 -11.76 -34.41 -21.66
N GLY A 199 -10.83 -35.25 -21.21
CA GLY A 199 -10.23 -36.29 -22.00
C GLY A 199 -11.32 -37.14 -22.66
N GLU A 200 -11.32 -37.14 -23.98
CA GLU A 200 -12.12 -38.02 -24.81
C GLU A 200 -11.78 -39.47 -24.45
N ARG A 201 -12.78 -40.21 -23.95
CA ARG A 201 -12.69 -41.67 -23.89
C ARG A 201 -12.81 -42.20 -25.31
N CYS A 202 -11.68 -42.38 -25.98
CA CYS A 202 -11.59 -43.33 -27.08
C CYS A 202 -11.52 -44.73 -26.48
N ILE A 203 -12.63 -45.48 -26.53
CA ILE A 203 -12.58 -46.94 -26.48
C ILE A 203 -12.72 -47.40 -27.93
N ALA A 204 -11.59 -47.77 -28.52
CA ALA A 204 -11.51 -48.43 -29.80
C ALA A 204 -11.71 -49.94 -29.58
N LYS A 205 -12.70 -50.49 -30.31
CA LYS A 205 -12.95 -51.88 -30.72
C LYS A 205 -12.69 -53.02 -29.74
#